data_AF-A0A8S0VVG3-F1
#
_entry.id   AF-A0A8S0VVG3-F1
#
_cell.length_a   1.000
_cell.length_b   1.000
_cell.length_c   1.000
_cell.angle_alpha   90.00
_cell.angle_beta   90.00
_cell.angle_gamma   90.00
#
_symmetry.space_group_name_H-M   'P 1'
#
loop_
_entity.id
_entity.type
_entity.pdbx_description
1 polymer ?
#
loop_
_entity_poly.entity_id
_entity_poly.type
_entity_poly.pdbx_seq_one_letter_code
_entity_poly.pdbx_strand_id
1 'polypeptide(L)'
;MFSSASFTVLLVAALSMQTLAAPLTAKIGSDGSQANRHAIENAMPVANQKIKNMQAVIGSSNAKSHPAVRKAFGNDANVGKIRKTVDKLANGRIVVPHTDSASGVTEGATNPRNGHVTFGSTFYQSGKSANSRAGTIIHEASHALGKTVDAFDRNGKPYKYGESLPSDKVRAGVQIGYKDSNMDSLKASSSKKMHHNADSYRVFAEECPEAREDLFERAMLEDDVEIREFLFRRACKPGAKGSKAPAGKAAPKPAAAKPAAVKAGRK
;
A
#
# COMPACT_ATOMS: atom_id res chain seq x y z
N MET A 1 39.21 8.58 -52.07
CA MET A 1 39.25 7.49 -51.07
C MET A 1 38.55 8.00 -49.81
N PHE A 2 37.26 7.70 -49.63
CA PHE A 2 36.54 7.98 -48.38
C PHE A 2 36.06 6.64 -47.84
N SER A 3 36.62 6.23 -46.71
CA SER A 3 36.32 4.96 -46.06
C SER A 3 35.22 5.20 -45.04
N SER A 4 34.02 4.69 -45.32
CA SER A 4 32.87 4.74 -44.40
C SER A 4 33.09 3.77 -43.23
N ALA A 5 33.24 4.32 -42.03
CA ALA A 5 33.26 3.54 -40.80
C ALA A 5 31.81 3.33 -40.33
N SER A 6 31.30 2.11 -40.53
CA SER A 6 30.01 1.67 -39.99
C SER A 6 30.12 1.45 -38.48
N PHE A 7 29.43 2.29 -37.69
CA PHE A 7 29.34 2.16 -36.24
C PHE A 7 28.19 1.22 -35.89
N THR A 8 28.50 -0.05 -35.61
CA THR A 8 27.50 -1.02 -35.13
C THR A 8 27.26 -0.78 -33.63
N VAL A 9 26.14 -0.14 -33.29
CA VAL A 9 25.68 -0.05 -31.91
C VAL A 9 25.06 -1.39 -31.51
N LEU A 10 25.80 -2.18 -30.73
CA LEU A 10 25.29 -3.41 -30.13
C LEU A 10 24.38 -3.04 -28.95
N LEU A 11 23.07 -3.05 -29.19
CA LEU A 11 22.06 -2.87 -28.15
C LEU A 11 21.92 -4.18 -27.36
N VAL A 12 22.74 -4.35 -26.33
CA VAL A 12 22.58 -5.46 -25.38
C VAL A 12 21.38 -5.14 -24.48
N ALA A 13 20.20 -5.58 -24.90
CA ALA A 13 19.03 -5.61 -24.04
C ALA A 13 19.29 -6.64 -22.93
N ALA A 14 19.80 -6.17 -21.79
CA ALA A 14 19.86 -6.96 -20.58
C ALA A 14 18.41 -7.25 -20.15
N LEU A 15 17.87 -8.37 -20.61
CA LEU A 15 16.71 -9.01 -19.99
C LEU A 15 17.17 -9.47 -18.60
N SER A 16 17.16 -8.54 -17.65
CA SER A 16 17.21 -8.87 -16.24
C SER A 16 16.03 -9.81 -15.99
N MET A 17 16.32 -11.10 -15.83
CA MET A 17 15.36 -12.05 -15.31
C MET A 17 14.97 -11.55 -13.93
N GLN A 18 13.85 -10.82 -13.87
CA GLN A 18 13.21 -10.47 -12.61
C GLN A 18 12.75 -11.80 -12.03
N THR A 19 13.56 -12.34 -11.13
CA THR A 19 13.13 -13.44 -10.28
C THR A 19 11.86 -12.94 -9.58
N LEU A 20 10.72 -13.51 -9.97
CA LEU A 20 9.45 -13.19 -9.35
C LEU A 20 9.61 -13.59 -7.88
N ALA A 21 9.79 -12.60 -7.01
CA ALA A 21 9.87 -12.80 -5.57
C ALA A 21 8.68 -13.68 -5.14
N ALA A 22 8.98 -14.79 -4.47
CA ALA A 22 7.92 -15.64 -3.92
C ALA A 22 7.11 -14.81 -2.92
N PRO A 23 5.78 -14.94 -2.88
CA PRO A 23 4.92 -14.11 -2.02
C PRO A 23 5.15 -14.37 -0.52
N LEU A 24 4.70 -13.44 0.34
CA LEU A 24 4.60 -13.63 1.78
C LEU A 24 3.81 -14.92 2.03
N THR A 25 4.40 -15.83 2.78
CA THR A 25 3.76 -17.08 3.19
C THR A 25 3.41 -17.07 4.67
N ALA A 26 2.43 -17.87 5.06
CA ALA A 26 2.07 -18.08 6.45
C ALA A 26 2.15 -19.58 6.77
N LYS A 27 2.95 -19.95 7.78
CA LYS A 27 2.85 -21.27 8.41
C LYS A 27 1.77 -21.19 9.48
N ILE A 28 0.58 -21.67 9.17
CA ILE A 28 -0.57 -21.67 10.09
C ILE A 28 -0.63 -23.03 10.79
N GLY A 29 -0.36 -23.08 12.09
CA GLY A 29 -0.44 -24.29 12.91
C GLY A 29 -1.83 -24.91 12.87
N SER A 30 -1.94 -26.22 13.11
CA SER A 30 -3.17 -27.01 12.95
C SER A 30 -4.30 -26.62 13.89
N ASP A 31 -3.95 -26.07 15.04
CA ASP A 31 -4.86 -25.94 16.18
C ASP A 31 -5.71 -24.66 16.10
N GLY A 32 -6.91 -24.75 16.67
CA GLY A 32 -7.89 -23.67 16.78
C GLY A 32 -9.01 -23.70 15.74
N SER A 33 -9.77 -22.60 15.66
CA SER A 33 -10.93 -22.47 14.78
C SER A 33 -10.60 -22.56 13.28
N GLN A 34 -11.30 -23.45 12.56
CA GLN A 34 -11.23 -23.55 11.10
C GLN A 34 -11.74 -22.29 10.38
N ALA A 35 -12.80 -21.66 10.89
CA ALA A 35 -13.30 -20.41 10.34
C ALA A 35 -12.25 -19.29 10.42
N ASN A 36 -11.50 -19.24 11.53
CA ASN A 36 -10.40 -18.29 11.73
C ASN A 36 -9.22 -18.58 10.79
N ARG A 37 -8.90 -19.87 10.55
CA ARG A 37 -7.91 -20.26 9.54
C ARG A 37 -8.29 -19.70 8.17
N HIS A 38 -9.53 -19.93 7.74
CA HIS A 38 -10.01 -19.44 6.45
C HIS A 38 -9.98 -17.91 6.38
N ALA A 39 -10.23 -17.19 7.47
CA ALA A 39 -10.09 -15.73 7.49
C ALA A 39 -8.65 -15.26 7.21
N ILE A 40 -7.64 -15.97 7.72
CA ILE A 40 -6.23 -15.70 7.42
C ILE A 40 -5.93 -16.05 5.96
N GLU A 41 -6.26 -17.27 5.53
CA GLU A 41 -6.01 -17.77 4.17
C GLU A 41 -6.63 -16.87 3.11
N ASN A 42 -7.87 -16.41 3.32
CA ASN A 42 -8.56 -15.50 2.41
C ASN A 42 -7.92 -14.10 2.34
N ALA A 43 -7.27 -13.65 3.41
CA ALA A 43 -6.62 -12.34 3.46
C ALA A 43 -5.19 -12.36 2.88
N MET A 44 -4.51 -13.51 2.89
CA MET A 44 -3.12 -13.66 2.41
C MET A 44 -2.93 -13.25 0.94
N PRO A 45 -3.76 -13.67 -0.04
CA PRO A 45 -3.64 -13.20 -1.42
C PRO A 45 -3.75 -11.68 -1.55
N VAL A 46 -4.63 -11.05 -0.75
CA VAL A 46 -4.81 -9.59 -0.75
C VAL A 46 -3.58 -8.89 -0.15
N ALA A 47 -3.01 -9.43 0.93
CA ALA A 47 -1.76 -8.92 1.51
C ALA A 47 -0.61 -9.00 0.50
N ASN A 48 -0.49 -10.13 -0.20
CA ASN A 48 0.54 -10.33 -1.22
C ASN A 48 0.41 -9.37 -2.39
N GLN A 49 -0.81 -9.13 -2.88
CA GLN A 49 -1.02 -8.13 -3.93
C GLN A 49 -0.61 -6.72 -3.46
N LYS A 50 -0.93 -6.34 -2.23
CA LYS A 50 -0.50 -5.05 -1.66
C LYS A 50 1.01 -4.95 -1.54
N ILE A 51 1.68 -5.99 -1.05
CA ILE A 51 3.15 -6.03 -0.95
C ILE A 51 3.79 -5.91 -2.33
N LYS A 52 3.25 -6.57 -3.35
CA LYS A 52 3.70 -6.41 -4.74
C LYS A 52 3.57 -4.97 -5.22
N ASN A 53 2.46 -4.30 -4.93
CA ASN A 53 2.28 -2.89 -5.28
C ASN A 53 3.27 -1.99 -4.51
N MET A 54 3.56 -2.28 -3.24
CA MET A 54 4.58 -1.56 -2.47
C MET A 54 5.98 -1.76 -3.06
N GLN A 55 6.32 -2.97 -3.54
CA GLN A 55 7.60 -3.27 -4.19
C GLN A 55 7.80 -2.46 -5.46
N ALA A 56 6.76 -2.36 -6.28
CA ALA A 56 6.76 -1.51 -7.46
C ALA A 56 7.11 -0.07 -7.06
N VAL A 57 6.26 0.54 -6.22
CA VAL A 57 6.40 1.95 -5.82
C VAL A 57 7.76 2.25 -5.21
N ILE A 58 8.24 1.40 -4.30
CA ILE A 58 9.53 1.61 -3.63
C ILE A 58 10.73 1.29 -4.53
N GLY A 59 10.53 0.57 -5.63
CA GLY A 59 11.52 0.28 -6.67
C GLY A 59 11.72 1.44 -7.65
N SER A 60 10.69 2.27 -7.85
CA SER A 60 10.75 3.43 -8.75
C SER A 60 11.84 4.46 -8.38
N SER A 61 12.32 5.21 -9.37
CA SER A 61 13.27 6.32 -9.17
C SER A 61 12.67 7.47 -8.35
N ASN A 62 11.34 7.59 -8.36
CA ASN A 62 10.56 8.62 -7.66
C ASN A 62 9.95 8.13 -6.33
N ALA A 63 10.42 7.01 -5.80
CA ALA A 63 9.86 6.40 -4.59
C ALA A 63 9.76 7.39 -3.41
N LYS A 64 10.73 8.29 -3.21
CA LYS A 64 10.71 9.27 -2.11
C LYS A 64 9.59 10.30 -2.26
N SER A 65 9.29 10.74 -3.48
CA SER A 65 8.26 11.74 -3.76
C SER A 65 6.86 11.12 -3.92
N HIS A 66 6.76 9.80 -4.06
CA HIS A 66 5.49 9.11 -4.26
C HIS A 66 4.47 9.41 -3.13
N PRO A 67 3.22 9.81 -3.44
CA PRO A 67 2.20 10.20 -2.46
C PRO A 67 1.96 9.14 -1.38
N ALA A 68 1.90 7.85 -1.78
CA ALA A 68 1.75 6.75 -0.83
C ALA A 68 2.91 6.67 0.19
N VAL A 69 4.16 6.87 -0.25
CA VAL A 69 5.33 6.87 0.64
C VAL A 69 5.30 8.09 1.56
N ARG A 70 4.98 9.27 1.04
CA ARG A 70 4.86 10.50 1.85
C ARG A 70 3.74 10.41 2.86
N LYS A 71 2.59 9.84 2.50
CA LYS A 71 1.45 9.65 3.40
C LYS A 71 1.76 8.65 4.51
N ALA A 72 2.46 7.56 4.19
CA ALA A 72 2.82 6.52 5.14
C ALA A 72 4.00 6.89 6.06
N PHE A 73 5.05 7.51 5.51
CA PHE A 73 6.34 7.68 6.19
C PHE A 73 6.78 9.16 6.36
N GLY A 74 6.08 10.10 5.72
CA GLY A 74 6.43 11.54 5.74
C GLY A 74 7.42 11.96 4.65
N ASN A 75 7.78 13.25 4.64
CA ASN A 75 8.54 13.87 3.53
C ASN A 75 10.01 13.43 3.44
N ASP A 76 10.64 13.07 4.57
CA ASP A 76 12.03 12.58 4.61
C ASP A 76 12.13 11.07 4.85
N ALA A 77 11.22 10.31 4.25
CA ALA A 77 11.21 8.86 4.32
C ALA A 77 12.56 8.23 3.91
N ASN A 78 13.04 7.27 4.69
CA ASN A 78 14.24 6.50 4.37
C ASN A 78 13.90 5.34 3.42
N VAL A 79 13.80 5.66 2.12
CA VAL A 79 13.41 4.71 1.05
C VAL A 79 14.26 3.43 1.05
N GLY A 80 15.58 3.55 1.28
CA GLY A 80 16.47 2.38 1.32
C GLY A 80 16.15 1.40 2.44
N LYS A 81 15.77 1.89 3.63
CA LYS A 81 15.33 1.04 4.74
C LYS A 81 13.91 0.51 4.51
N ILE A 82 13.01 1.32 3.95
CA ILE A 82 11.66 0.89 3.59
C ILE A 82 11.72 -0.27 2.60
N ARG A 83 12.50 -0.14 1.51
CA ARG A 83 12.71 -1.18 0.50
C ARG A 83 13.16 -2.49 1.13
N LYS A 84 14.18 -2.46 2.00
CA LYS A 84 14.66 -3.66 2.72
C LYS A 84 13.55 -4.37 3.51
N THR A 85 12.65 -3.62 4.16
CA THR A 85 11.53 -4.23 4.89
C THR A 85 10.47 -4.75 3.93
N VAL A 86 10.15 -4.03 2.86
CA VAL A 86 9.21 -4.50 1.83
C VAL A 86 9.72 -5.78 1.15
N ASP A 87 11.02 -5.88 0.87
CA ASP A 87 11.61 -7.10 0.30
C ASP A 87 11.54 -8.29 1.27
N LYS A 88 11.70 -8.03 2.58
CA LYS A 88 11.48 -9.05 3.61
C LYS A 88 10.03 -9.48 3.71
N LEU A 89 9.08 -8.54 3.57
CA LEU A 89 7.66 -8.87 3.52
C LEU A 89 7.36 -9.71 2.29
N ALA A 90 7.89 -9.32 1.13
CA ALA A 90 7.67 -10.02 -0.13
C ALA A 90 8.12 -11.47 -0.03
N ASN A 91 9.35 -11.73 0.44
CA ASN A 91 9.93 -13.07 0.47
C ASN A 91 9.77 -13.80 1.82
N GLY A 92 8.99 -13.22 2.72
CA GLY A 92 8.94 -13.62 4.12
C GLY A 92 8.07 -14.84 4.38
N ARG A 93 8.24 -15.39 5.58
CA ARG A 93 7.30 -16.35 6.15
C ARG A 93 6.97 -15.98 7.58
N ILE A 94 5.69 -15.70 7.85
CA ILE A 94 5.19 -15.56 9.23
C ILE A 94 4.76 -16.92 9.77
N VAL A 95 4.79 -17.06 11.10
CA VAL A 95 4.31 -18.26 11.80
C VAL A 95 3.12 -17.87 12.65
N VAL A 96 1.98 -18.49 12.40
CA VAL A 96 0.75 -18.33 13.18
C VAL A 96 0.52 -19.64 13.93
N PRO A 97 0.89 -19.76 15.21
CA PRO A 97 0.95 -21.05 15.91
C PRO A 97 -0.42 -21.69 16.12
N HIS A 98 -1.47 -20.90 16.32
CA HIS A 98 -2.86 -21.33 16.44
C HIS A 98 -3.79 -20.27 15.82
N THR A 99 -5.01 -20.66 15.45
CA THR A 99 -5.99 -19.76 14.84
C THR A 99 -7.06 -19.26 15.82
N ASP A 100 -7.03 -19.69 17.07
CA ASP A 100 -7.89 -19.11 18.10
C ASP A 100 -7.52 -17.66 18.39
N SER A 101 -8.54 -16.86 18.70
CA SER A 101 -8.36 -15.46 19.09
C SER A 101 -7.47 -15.38 20.32
N ALA A 102 -6.36 -14.67 20.22
CA ALA A 102 -5.48 -14.45 21.37
C ALA A 102 -6.14 -13.53 22.40
N SER A 103 -6.16 -13.98 23.66
CA SER A 103 -6.68 -13.18 24.78
C SER A 103 -5.83 -11.92 24.99
N GLY A 104 -6.48 -10.78 25.24
CA GLY A 104 -5.81 -9.49 25.41
C GLY A 104 -5.29 -8.85 24.11
N VAL A 105 -5.44 -9.52 22.96
CA VAL A 105 -5.08 -8.98 21.64
C VAL A 105 -6.36 -8.50 20.95
N THR A 106 -6.36 -7.26 20.47
CA THR A 106 -7.51 -6.70 19.73
C THR A 106 -7.47 -7.10 18.26
N GLU A 107 -6.41 -6.72 17.54
CA GLU A 107 -6.25 -6.95 16.10
C GLU A 107 -5.21 -8.05 15.82
N GLY A 108 -3.96 -7.76 16.11
CA GLY A 108 -2.83 -8.66 15.97
C GLY A 108 -1.80 -8.37 17.04
N ALA A 109 -0.90 -9.32 17.23
CA ALA A 109 0.30 -9.15 18.02
C ALA A 109 1.39 -10.06 17.50
N THR A 110 2.63 -9.57 17.56
CA THR A 110 3.82 -10.34 17.23
C THR A 110 4.67 -10.54 18.47
N ASN A 111 4.97 -11.79 18.82
CA ASN A 111 5.89 -12.08 19.91
C ASN A 111 7.33 -11.73 19.49
N PRO A 112 8.00 -10.81 20.19
CA PRO A 112 9.31 -10.32 19.77
C PRO A 112 10.44 -11.35 19.90
N ARG A 113 10.26 -12.39 20.73
CA ARG A 113 11.28 -13.42 20.99
C ARG A 113 11.38 -14.43 19.85
N ASN A 114 10.25 -14.84 19.30
CA ASN A 114 10.18 -15.90 18.28
C ASN A 114 9.55 -15.45 16.95
N GLY A 115 9.02 -14.22 16.87
CA GLY A 115 8.38 -13.69 15.67
C GLY A 115 7.03 -14.34 15.33
N HIS A 116 6.43 -15.09 16.26
CA HIS A 116 5.10 -15.68 16.06
C HIS A 116 4.05 -14.57 16.05
N VAL A 117 3.15 -14.65 15.08
CA VAL A 117 2.03 -13.74 14.92
C VAL A 117 0.78 -14.41 15.46
N THR A 118 0.03 -13.69 16.28
CA THR A 118 -1.29 -14.08 16.78
C THR A 118 -2.30 -13.00 16.43
N PHE A 119 -3.56 -13.39 16.21
CA PHE A 119 -4.62 -12.44 15.89
C PHE A 119 -5.68 -12.40 16.99
N GLY A 120 -6.21 -11.21 17.21
CA GLY A 120 -7.24 -10.92 18.20
C GLY A 120 -8.65 -11.05 17.65
N SER A 121 -9.63 -10.77 18.50
CA SER A 121 -11.05 -10.98 18.17
C SER A 121 -11.53 -10.05 17.06
N THR A 122 -11.01 -8.82 17.00
CA THR A 122 -11.37 -7.85 15.96
C THR A 122 -10.86 -8.25 14.58
N PHE A 123 -9.76 -9.02 14.48
CA PHE A 123 -9.32 -9.57 13.20
C PHE A 123 -10.32 -10.61 12.66
N TYR A 124 -10.87 -11.43 13.53
CA TYR A 124 -11.84 -12.48 13.19
C TYR A 124 -13.29 -12.00 13.14
N GLN A 125 -13.57 -10.75 13.50
CA GLN A 125 -14.93 -10.20 13.54
C GLN A 125 -15.68 -10.42 12.22
N SER A 126 -16.93 -10.85 12.34
CA SER A 126 -17.84 -11.01 11.20
C SER A 126 -18.00 -9.69 10.43
N GLY A 127 -18.09 -9.77 9.11
CA GLY A 127 -18.20 -8.59 8.24
C GLY A 127 -16.87 -7.84 7.98
N LYS A 128 -15.79 -8.16 8.71
CA LYS A 128 -14.48 -7.58 8.39
C LYS A 128 -14.02 -8.08 7.02
N SER A 129 -13.54 -7.16 6.19
CA SER A 129 -13.11 -7.47 4.82
C SER A 129 -11.73 -8.12 4.79
N ALA A 130 -11.46 -8.93 3.76
CA ALA A 130 -10.13 -9.46 3.49
C ALA A 130 -9.09 -8.33 3.33
N ASN A 131 -9.49 -7.17 2.81
CA ASN A 131 -8.62 -6.00 2.68
C ASN A 131 -8.18 -5.42 4.03
N SER A 132 -9.09 -5.30 5.00
CA SER A 132 -8.75 -4.84 6.35
C SER A 132 -7.86 -5.86 7.09
N ARG A 133 -8.18 -7.15 6.96
CA ARG A 133 -7.33 -8.24 7.51
C ARG A 133 -5.94 -8.24 6.88
N ALA A 134 -5.83 -8.03 5.57
CA ALA A 134 -4.55 -7.93 4.88
C ALA A 134 -3.66 -6.81 5.43
N GLY A 135 -4.24 -5.64 5.75
CA GLY A 135 -3.51 -4.56 6.42
C GLY A 135 -2.95 -4.98 7.78
N THR A 136 -3.75 -5.72 8.56
CA THR A 136 -3.28 -6.27 9.86
C THR A 136 -2.17 -7.31 9.67
N ILE A 137 -2.29 -8.21 8.69
CA ILE A 137 -1.24 -9.18 8.37
C ILE A 137 0.07 -8.47 8.01
N ILE A 138 0.02 -7.41 7.19
CA ILE A 138 1.22 -6.64 6.80
C ILE A 138 1.84 -5.94 8.01
N HIS A 139 1.01 -5.34 8.87
CA HIS A 139 1.45 -4.72 10.12
C HIS A 139 2.24 -5.73 10.98
N GLU A 140 1.65 -6.89 11.30
CA GLU A 140 2.29 -7.91 12.13
C GLU A 140 3.52 -8.55 11.45
N ALA A 141 3.44 -8.83 10.15
CA ALA A 141 4.56 -9.35 9.39
C ALA A 141 5.76 -8.38 9.42
N SER A 142 5.51 -7.06 9.43
CA SER A 142 6.56 -6.06 9.54
C SER A 142 7.27 -6.13 10.89
N HIS A 143 6.56 -6.43 11.98
CA HIS A 143 7.19 -6.70 13.28
C HIS A 143 8.04 -7.97 13.22
N ALA A 144 7.47 -9.07 12.74
CA ALA A 144 8.12 -10.37 12.75
C ALA A 144 9.43 -10.37 11.93
N LEU A 145 9.38 -9.79 10.74
CA LEU A 145 10.44 -9.86 9.73
C LEU A 145 11.31 -8.58 9.70
N GLY A 146 10.66 -7.42 9.80
CA GLY A 146 11.27 -6.10 9.72
C GLY A 146 11.76 -5.54 11.06
N LYS A 147 11.30 -6.11 12.18
CA LYS A 147 11.58 -5.60 13.54
C LYS A 147 11.11 -4.15 13.72
N THR A 148 9.98 -3.81 13.10
CA THR A 148 9.26 -2.55 13.31
C THR A 148 8.66 -2.49 14.71
N VAL A 149 8.15 -1.34 15.13
CA VAL A 149 7.61 -1.05 16.46
C VAL A 149 6.38 -0.14 16.35
N ASP A 150 5.56 -0.13 17.41
CA ASP A 150 4.37 0.73 17.47
C ASP A 150 4.56 2.00 18.27
N ALA A 151 5.63 2.07 19.04
CA ALA A 151 5.83 3.12 20.02
C ALA A 151 7.11 3.90 19.76
N PHE A 152 6.99 5.19 19.98
CA PHE A 152 8.06 6.17 19.87
C PHE A 152 8.10 7.02 21.14
N ASP A 153 9.27 7.51 21.52
CA ASP A 153 9.36 8.53 22.55
C ASP A 153 8.85 9.88 22.04
N ARG A 154 8.73 10.87 22.92
CA ARG A 154 8.27 12.23 22.58
C ARG A 154 9.10 12.94 21.51
N ASN A 155 10.32 12.48 21.25
CA ASN A 155 11.23 13.01 20.23
C ASN A 155 11.18 12.16 18.94
N GLY A 156 10.17 11.30 18.81
CA GLY A 156 9.98 10.35 17.74
C GLY A 156 11.14 9.36 17.56
N LYS A 157 11.89 9.04 18.61
CA LYS A 157 12.83 7.91 18.60
C LYS A 157 12.03 6.62 18.81
N PRO A 158 12.15 5.59 17.96
CA PRO A 158 11.47 4.33 18.17
C PRO A 158 12.00 3.66 19.45
N TYR A 159 11.09 3.06 20.22
CA TYR A 159 11.52 2.10 21.23
C TYR A 159 12.15 0.89 20.57
N LYS A 160 13.01 0.18 21.31
CA LYS A 160 13.69 -0.99 20.74
C LYS A 160 12.71 -2.15 20.63
N TYR A 161 12.78 -2.86 19.51
CA TYR A 161 11.95 -4.03 19.28
C TYR A 161 12.11 -5.07 20.40
N GLY A 162 10.99 -5.48 20.97
CA GLY A 162 10.93 -6.49 22.03
C GLY A 162 11.21 -5.98 23.44
N GLU A 163 11.48 -4.70 23.63
CA GLU A 163 11.55 -4.10 24.95
C GLU A 163 10.16 -3.66 25.40
N SER A 164 9.80 -4.02 26.65
CA SER A 164 8.58 -3.55 27.26
C SER A 164 8.61 -2.03 27.38
N LEU A 165 7.49 -1.38 27.08
CA LEU A 165 7.34 0.04 27.37
C LEU A 165 7.38 0.25 28.88
N PRO A 166 8.29 1.10 29.40
CA PRO A 166 8.32 1.40 30.81
C PRO A 166 6.97 2.00 31.25
N SER A 167 6.40 1.51 32.35
CA SER A 167 5.07 1.91 32.83
C SER A 167 4.98 3.41 33.17
N ASP A 168 6.10 4.00 33.59
CA ASP A 168 6.29 5.44 33.82
C ASP A 168 6.27 6.25 32.52
N LYS A 169 6.73 5.67 31.40
CA LYS A 169 6.80 6.36 30.11
C LYS A 169 5.48 6.41 29.37
N VAL A 170 4.56 5.47 29.61
CA VAL A 170 3.17 5.55 29.11
C VAL A 170 2.48 6.85 29.57
N ARG A 171 2.84 7.37 30.76
CA ARG A 171 2.34 8.65 31.30
C ARG A 171 3.12 9.89 30.84
N ALA A 172 4.33 9.75 30.28
CA ALA A 172 5.27 10.86 30.07
C ALA A 172 5.43 11.30 28.60
N GLY A 173 4.49 10.95 27.72
CA GLY A 173 4.50 11.37 26.31
C GLY A 173 5.09 10.34 25.33
N VAL A 174 4.84 9.04 25.56
CA VAL A 174 4.96 8.05 24.49
C VAL A 174 3.99 8.40 23.38
N GLN A 175 4.51 8.44 22.15
CA GLN A 175 3.70 8.58 20.95
C GLN A 175 3.44 7.19 20.38
N ILE A 176 2.17 6.87 20.19
CA ILE A 176 1.74 5.60 19.65
C ILE A 176 1.47 5.80 18.16
N GLY A 177 2.26 5.16 17.31
CA GLY A 177 2.08 5.18 15.85
C GLY A 177 0.93 4.28 15.39
N TYR A 178 0.03 3.88 16.28
CA TYR A 178 -1.10 2.98 16.03
C TYR A 178 -2.37 3.77 15.71
N LYS A 179 -3.12 3.30 14.70
CA LYS A 179 -4.44 3.83 14.28
C LYS A 179 -4.46 5.36 14.13
N ASP A 180 -3.41 5.89 13.51
CA ASP A 180 -3.28 7.29 13.10
C ASP A 180 -3.21 8.36 14.22
N SER A 181 -3.42 7.98 15.48
CA SER A 181 -3.56 8.92 16.61
C SER A 181 -2.39 9.90 16.79
N ASN A 182 -1.15 9.47 16.57
CA ASN A 182 0.03 10.35 16.55
C ASN A 182 0.79 10.33 15.22
N MET A 183 0.24 9.71 14.19
CA MET A 183 0.97 9.47 12.94
C MET A 183 1.40 10.76 12.24
N ASP A 184 0.53 11.77 12.19
CA ASP A 184 0.86 13.03 11.53
C ASP A 184 1.95 13.81 12.28
N SER A 185 1.90 13.84 13.61
CA SER A 185 2.94 14.44 14.46
C SER A 185 4.28 13.71 14.32
N LEU A 186 4.25 12.37 14.31
CA LEU A 186 5.45 11.53 14.12
C LEU A 186 6.05 11.69 12.72
N LYS A 187 5.23 11.75 11.67
CA LYS A 187 5.71 12.01 10.30
C LYS A 187 6.31 13.41 10.18
N ALA A 188 5.69 14.42 10.78
CA ALA A 188 6.18 15.80 10.74
C ALA A 188 7.53 15.95 11.46
N SER A 189 7.67 15.37 12.65
CA SER A 189 8.88 15.52 13.48
C SER A 189 9.97 14.48 13.19
N SER A 190 9.61 13.30 12.69
CA SER A 190 10.47 12.10 12.69
C SER A 190 10.33 11.22 11.45
N SER A 191 9.92 11.78 10.30
CA SER A 191 9.80 11.04 9.01
C SER A 191 10.98 10.13 8.67
N LYS A 192 12.22 10.56 8.95
CA LYS A 192 13.44 9.74 8.75
C LYS A 192 13.43 8.40 9.50
N LYS A 193 12.69 8.31 10.60
CA LYS A 193 12.57 7.14 11.49
C LYS A 193 11.27 6.37 11.30
N MET A 194 10.32 6.85 10.51
CA MET A 194 9.02 6.19 10.32
C MET A 194 9.11 4.82 9.64
N HIS A 195 10.23 4.49 9.00
CA HIS A 195 10.51 3.13 8.53
C HIS A 195 10.61 2.09 9.68
N HIS A 196 10.65 2.54 10.94
CA HIS A 196 10.51 1.67 12.10
C HIS A 196 9.07 1.44 12.51
N ASN A 197 8.08 2.21 12.04
CA ASN A 197 6.69 2.07 12.47
C ASN A 197 5.99 0.97 11.67
N ALA A 198 5.34 0.01 12.34
CA ALA A 198 4.60 -1.05 11.67
C ALA A 198 3.37 -0.53 10.91
N ASP A 199 2.66 0.43 11.50
CA ASP A 199 1.46 1.01 10.92
C ASP A 199 1.73 1.85 9.67
N SER A 200 2.91 2.46 9.54
CA SER A 200 3.37 3.05 8.28
C SER A 200 3.36 2.04 7.12
N TYR A 201 3.71 0.77 7.36
CA TYR A 201 3.64 -0.26 6.29
C TYR A 201 2.20 -0.66 5.96
N ARG A 202 1.31 -0.70 6.96
CA ARG A 202 -0.13 -0.88 6.74
C ARG A 202 -0.70 0.25 5.88
N VAL A 203 -0.43 1.51 6.26
CA VAL A 203 -0.85 2.69 5.49
C VAL A 203 -0.26 2.66 4.09
N PHE A 204 1.02 2.34 3.94
CA PHE A 204 1.64 2.24 2.61
C PHE A 204 0.95 1.19 1.72
N ALA A 205 0.59 0.04 2.30
CA ALA A 205 -0.16 -1.02 1.61
C ALA A 205 -1.61 -0.62 1.25
N GLU A 206 -2.23 0.28 2.02
CA GLU A 206 -3.57 0.82 1.76
C GLU A 206 -3.55 1.88 0.65
N GLU A 207 -2.52 2.72 0.62
CA GLU A 207 -2.34 3.79 -0.37
C GLU A 207 -1.78 3.31 -1.72
N CYS A 208 -1.48 2.00 -1.85
CA CYS A 208 -1.02 1.37 -3.08
C CYS A 208 -2.04 0.32 -3.59
N PRO A 209 -3.29 0.70 -3.92
CA PRO A 209 -4.32 -0.28 -4.27
C PRO A 209 -4.07 -0.96 -5.63
N GLU A 210 -3.48 -0.26 -6.59
CA GLU A 210 -3.00 -0.79 -7.87
C GLU A 210 -1.79 0.07 -8.27
N ALA A 211 -0.58 -0.47 -8.28
CA ALA A 211 0.58 0.29 -8.75
C ALA A 211 0.49 0.45 -10.27
N ARG A 212 -0.23 1.49 -10.74
CA ARG A 212 -0.18 1.95 -12.13
C ARG A 212 0.99 2.91 -12.26
N GLU A 213 2.19 2.36 -12.12
CA GLU A 213 3.43 3.14 -12.16
C GLU A 213 3.57 3.92 -13.47
N ASP A 214 3.08 3.36 -14.57
CA ASP A 214 3.01 4.00 -15.88
C ASP A 214 2.20 5.32 -15.85
N LEU A 215 1.08 5.35 -15.12
CA LEU A 215 0.28 6.56 -14.94
C LEU A 215 0.95 7.54 -13.98
N PHE A 216 1.65 7.03 -12.96
CA PHE A 216 2.39 7.88 -12.02
C PHE A 216 3.59 8.54 -12.68
N GLU A 217 4.39 7.80 -13.44
CA GLU A 217 5.52 8.31 -14.21
C GLU A 217 5.06 9.31 -15.27
N ARG A 218 3.97 9.01 -15.99
CA ARG A 218 3.35 10.00 -16.89
C ARG A 218 2.91 11.26 -16.14
N ALA A 219 2.31 11.15 -14.96
CA ALA A 219 1.94 12.31 -14.16
C ALA A 219 3.16 13.17 -13.78
N MET A 220 4.28 12.54 -13.46
CA MET A 220 5.51 13.24 -13.08
C MET A 220 6.17 14.00 -14.25
N LEU A 221 5.95 13.55 -15.48
CA LEU A 221 6.45 14.16 -16.72
C LEU A 221 5.45 15.11 -17.39
N GLU A 222 4.22 15.17 -16.87
CA GLU A 222 3.14 15.96 -17.48
C GLU A 222 3.22 17.42 -17.02
N ASP A 223 3.43 18.34 -17.96
CA ASP A 223 3.55 19.77 -17.68
C ASP A 223 2.20 20.40 -17.33
N ASP A 224 1.09 19.86 -17.85
CA ASP A 224 -0.26 20.32 -17.54
C ASP A 224 -0.69 19.89 -16.13
N VAL A 225 -1.02 20.86 -15.27
CA VAL A 225 -1.39 20.60 -13.87
C VAL A 225 -2.67 19.78 -13.74
N GLU A 226 -3.67 20.01 -14.60
CA GLU A 226 -4.95 19.29 -14.54
C GLU A 226 -4.78 17.83 -14.99
N ILE A 227 -4.02 17.60 -16.07
CA ILE A 227 -3.72 16.25 -16.56
C ILE A 227 -2.84 15.52 -15.54
N ARG A 228 -1.83 16.18 -14.97
CA ARG A 228 -0.98 15.64 -13.91
C ARG A 228 -1.80 15.23 -12.68
N GLU A 229 -2.69 16.09 -12.20
CA GLU A 229 -3.58 15.76 -11.10
C GLU A 229 -4.51 14.60 -11.44
N PHE A 230 -5.07 14.56 -12.66
CA PHE A 230 -5.91 13.46 -13.11
C PHE A 230 -5.16 12.13 -13.15
N LEU A 231 -3.94 12.12 -13.67
CA LEU A 231 -3.08 10.95 -13.73
C LEU A 231 -2.69 10.49 -12.32
N PHE A 232 -2.34 11.41 -11.40
CA PHE A 232 -2.13 11.06 -9.99
C PHE A 232 -3.37 10.46 -9.34
N ARG A 233 -4.55 11.04 -9.58
CA ARG A 233 -5.82 10.51 -9.07
C ARG A 233 -6.12 9.12 -9.62
N ARG A 234 -5.78 8.83 -10.88
CA ARG A 234 -5.96 7.49 -11.49
C ARG A 234 -4.91 6.48 -11.03
N ALA A 235 -3.68 6.92 -10.82
CA ALA A 235 -2.61 6.09 -10.29
C ALA A 235 -2.88 5.67 -8.82
N CYS A 236 -3.55 6.53 -8.05
CA CYS A 236 -3.83 6.30 -6.63
C CYS A 236 -5.23 5.74 -6.34
N LYS A 237 -6.15 5.65 -7.31
CA LYS A 237 -7.49 5.08 -7.08
C LYS A 237 -7.46 3.55 -7.26
N PRO A 238 -8.00 2.78 -6.30
CA PRO A 238 -8.29 1.36 -6.53
C PRO A 238 -9.15 1.24 -7.76
N GLY A 239 -8.86 0.29 -8.64
CA GLY A 239 -9.61 0.08 -9.87
C GLY A 239 -11.09 0.06 -9.57
N ALA A 240 -11.78 1.14 -9.92
CA ALA A 240 -13.22 1.15 -9.98
C ALA A 240 -13.58 0.15 -11.07
N LYS A 241 -13.87 -1.08 -10.69
CA LYS A 241 -14.55 -2.03 -11.57
C LYS A 241 -15.86 -1.34 -11.98
N GLY A 242 -15.88 -0.75 -13.18
CA GLY A 242 -17.10 -0.32 -13.83
C GLY A 242 -17.54 1.14 -13.70
N SER A 243 -16.66 2.12 -13.48
CA SER A 243 -17.04 3.49 -13.86
C SER A 243 -17.07 3.59 -15.38
N LYS A 244 -18.26 3.39 -15.96
CA LYS A 244 -18.56 3.66 -17.38
C LYS A 244 -17.91 4.98 -17.77
N ALA A 245 -17.22 4.98 -18.92
CA ALA A 245 -16.68 6.20 -19.51
C ALA A 245 -17.76 7.31 -19.49
N PRO A 246 -17.41 8.56 -19.16
CA PRO A 246 -18.36 9.65 -19.29
C PRO A 246 -18.86 9.63 -20.74
N ALA A 247 -20.17 9.47 -20.90
CA ALA A 247 -20.81 9.55 -22.20
C ALA A 247 -20.33 10.84 -22.87
N GLY A 248 -19.65 10.69 -24.01
CA GLY A 248 -19.26 11.82 -24.83
C GLY A 248 -20.48 12.70 -25.04
N LYS A 249 -20.29 14.02 -24.88
CA LYS A 249 -21.32 15.03 -25.17
C LYS A 249 -21.94 14.69 -26.53
N ALA A 250 -23.19 14.26 -26.51
CA ALA A 250 -23.96 14.07 -27.74
C ALA A 250 -23.96 15.40 -28.50
N ALA A 251 -23.60 15.36 -29.78
CA ALA A 251 -23.70 16.50 -30.67
C ALA A 251 -25.14 17.07 -30.64
N PRO A 252 -25.33 18.40 -30.71
CA PRO A 252 -26.65 18.99 -30.72
C PRO A 252 -27.45 18.46 -31.91
N LYS A 253 -28.62 17.90 -31.61
CA LYS A 253 -29.61 17.43 -32.56
C LYS A 253 -30.05 18.59 -33.46
N PRO A 254 -30.01 18.48 -34.80
CA PRO A 254 -30.46 19.55 -35.68
C PRO A 254 -31.95 19.83 -35.46
N ALA A 255 -32.28 21.11 -35.36
CA ALA A 255 -33.65 21.60 -35.19
C ALA A 255 -34.52 21.16 -36.38
N ALA A 256 -35.66 20.53 -36.08
CA ALA A 256 -36.65 20.17 -37.08
C ALA A 256 -37.22 21.45 -37.73
N ALA A 257 -37.07 21.56 -39.05
CA ALA A 257 -37.69 22.61 -39.85
C ALA A 257 -39.22 22.53 -39.76
N LYS A 258 -39.87 23.68 -39.50
CA LYS A 258 -41.33 23.82 -39.54
C LYS A 258 -41.84 23.55 -40.96
N PRO A 259 -42.87 22.70 -41.16
CA PRO A 259 -43.54 22.61 -42.45
C PRO A 259 -44.33 23.89 -42.74
N ALA A 260 -44.22 24.36 -43.97
CA ALA A 260 -44.93 25.53 -44.50
C ALA A 260 -46.44 25.26 -44.58
N ALA A 261 -47.24 26.20 -44.09
CA ALA A 261 -48.69 26.16 -44.19
C ALA A 261 -49.13 26.39 -45.64
N VAL A 262 -49.79 25.38 -46.23
CA VAL A 262 -50.48 25.50 -47.51
C VAL A 262 -51.80 26.22 -47.29
N LYS A 263 -51.93 27.43 -47.87
CA LYS A 263 -53.19 28.16 -48.03
C LYS A 263 -54.05 27.42 -49.07
N ALA A 264 -55.11 26.75 -48.64
CA ALA A 264 -56.18 26.33 -49.54
C ALA A 264 -57.20 27.48 -49.68
N GLY A 265 -57.23 28.07 -50.88
CA GLY A 265 -58.26 29.02 -51.30
C GLY A 265 -59.54 28.30 -51.76
N ARG A 266 -60.66 28.99 -51.53
CA ARG A 266 -62.06 28.70 -51.88
C ARG A 266 -62.29 28.16 -53.30
N LYS A 267 -63.32 27.32 -53.44
CA LYS A 267 -64.55 27.64 -54.17
C LYS A 267 -65.76 27.11 -53.41
#